data_AF-A0A7J7M0L3-F1
#
_entry.id   AF-A0A7J7M0L3-F1
#
_cell.length_a   1.000
_cell.length_b   1.000
_cell.length_c   1.000
_cell.angle_alpha   90.00
_cell.angle_beta   90.00
_cell.angle_gamma   90.00
#
_symmetry.space_group_name_H-M   'P 1'
#
loop_
_entity.id
_entity.type
_entity.pdbx_description
1 polymer ?
#
loop_
_entity_poly.entity_id
_entity_poly.type
_entity_poly.pdbx_seq_one_letter_code
_entity_poly.pdbx_strand_id
1 'polypeptide(L)' 'MVPITVDDWSGFDQKNLDRLWEIIKQKFVLDEHKNKYCLQSLGKLWRSYKSRLREKIDTCKSQEKL' A
#
# COMPACT_ATOMS: atom_id res chain seq x y z
N MET A 1 -12.67 12.27 -4.20
CA MET A 1 -12.00 11.00 -3.84
C MET A 1 -11.09 10.61 -4.99
N VAL A 2 -9.78 10.55 -4.79
CA VAL A 2 -8.86 10.08 -5.85
C VAL A 2 -8.99 8.56 -5.91
N PRO A 3 -9.39 7.97 -7.06
CA PRO A 3 -9.49 6.53 -7.17
C PRO A 3 -8.11 5.91 -7.01
N ILE A 4 -8.03 4.85 -6.20
CA ILE A 4 -6.83 4.04 -6.10
C ILE A 4 -6.65 3.31 -7.43
N THR A 5 -5.83 3.86 -8.31
CA THR A 5 -5.51 3.30 -9.64
C THR A 5 -4.46 2.19 -9.61
N VAL A 6 -3.91 1.91 -8.42
CA VAL A 6 -2.94 0.83 -8.22
C VAL A 6 -3.70 -0.46 -7.98
N ASP A 7 -3.88 -1.23 -9.04
CA ASP A 7 -4.64 -2.47 -8.95
C ASP A 7 -3.83 -3.56 -8.24
N ASP A 8 -2.57 -3.71 -8.61
CA ASP A 8 -1.66 -4.73 -8.05
C ASP A 8 -0.27 -4.15 -7.68
N TRP A 9 0.28 -4.64 -6.57
CA TRP A 9 1.61 -4.21 -6.07
C TRP A 9 2.76 -4.71 -6.97
N SER A 10 2.57 -5.80 -7.72
CA SER A 10 3.55 -6.29 -8.69
C SER A 10 3.61 -5.44 -9.96
N GLY A 11 2.54 -4.69 -10.27
CA GLY A 11 2.51 -3.70 -11.35
C GLY A 11 2.98 -2.31 -10.92
N PHE A 12 3.47 -2.16 -9.68
CA PHE A 12 3.97 -0.88 -9.20
C PHE A 12 5.31 -0.58 -9.87
N ASP A 13 5.31 0.46 -10.71
CA ASP A 13 6.49 0.86 -11.49
C ASP A 13 7.73 0.99 -10.59
N GLN A 14 8.87 0.46 -11.04
CA GLN A 14 10.12 0.45 -10.29
C GLN A 14 10.50 1.88 -9.83
N LYS A 15 10.26 2.88 -10.68
CA LYS A 15 10.52 4.30 -10.33
C LYS A 15 9.72 4.77 -9.10
N ASN A 16 8.50 4.27 -8.93
CA ASN A 16 7.68 4.60 -7.78
C ASN A 16 8.13 3.82 -6.54
N LEU A 17 8.58 2.56 -6.69
CA LEU A 17 9.19 1.79 -5.60
C LEU A 17 10.46 2.48 -5.07
N ASP A 18 11.33 2.95 -5.97
CA ASP A 18 12.53 3.68 -5.60
C ASP A 18 12.21 4.98 -4.87
N ARG A 19 11.23 5.75 -5.36
CA ARG A 19 10.77 6.96 -4.66
C ARG A 19 10.21 6.66 -3.27
N LEU A 20 9.53 5.52 -3.11
CA LEU A 20 8.99 5.06 -1.84
C LEU A 20 10.12 4.66 -0.87
N TRP A 21 11.16 4.02 -1.40
CA TRP A 21 12.36 3.67 -0.65
C TRP A 21 13.13 4.91 -0.17
N GLU A 22 13.25 5.95 -1.00
CA GLU A 22 13.82 7.24 -0.58
C GLU A 22 13.07 7.86 0.61
N ILE A 23 11.74 7.85 0.57
CA ILE A 23 10.91 8.37 1.68
C ILE A 23 11.13 7.53 2.95
N ILE A 24 11.26 6.21 2.81
CA ILE A 24 11.52 5.30 3.93
C ILE A 24 12.89 5.59 4.56
N LYS A 25 13.94 5.76 3.74
CA LYS A 25 15.29 6.11 4.21
C LYS A 25 15.36 7.47 4.90
N GLN A 26 14.53 8.42 4.48
CA GLN A 26 14.43 9.73 5.17
C GLN A 26 13.77 9.64 6.55
N LYS A 27 12.83 8.70 6.74
CA LYS A 27 12.07 8.57 7.99
C LYS A 27 12.70 7.59 8.98
N PHE A 28 13.46 6.62 8.49
CA PHE A 28 14.02 5.53 9.28
C PHE A 28 15.47 5.31 8.93
N VAL A 29 16.34 5.18 9.94
CA VAL A 29 17.72 4.73 9.74
C VAL A 29 17.68 3.24 9.46
N LEU A 30 17.72 2.86 8.18
CA LEU A 30 17.65 1.48 7.73
C LEU A 30 18.89 1.11 6.95
N ASP A 31 19.30 -0.14 7.15
CA ASP A 31 20.38 -0.75 6.40
C ASP A 31 19.93 -1.05 4.95
N GLU A 32 20.77 -0.72 3.98
CA GLU A 32 20.44 -0.78 2.56
C GLU A 32 20.11 -2.22 2.10
N HIS A 33 20.68 -3.22 2.78
CA HIS A 33 20.40 -4.64 2.50
C HIS A 33 18.95 -5.04 2.86
N LYS A 34 18.24 -4.26 3.66
CA LYS A 34 16.85 -4.52 4.05
C LYS A 34 15.82 -3.94 3.09
N ASN A 35 16.23 -3.26 2.02
CA ASN A 35 15.35 -2.65 1.02
C ASN A 35 14.26 -3.62 0.54
N LYS A 36 14.67 -4.80 0.07
CA LYS A 36 13.75 -5.83 -0.43
C LYS A 36 12.71 -6.26 0.61
N TYR A 37 13.12 -6.41 1.87
CA TYR A 37 12.22 -6.79 2.95
C TYR A 37 11.22 -5.68 3.28
N CYS A 38 11.69 -4.42 3.32
CA CYS A 38 10.84 -3.26 3.54
C CYS A 38 9.80 -3.11 2.43
N LEU A 39 10.20 -3.18 1.16
CA LEU A 39 9.27 -3.07 0.03
C LEU A 39 8.24 -4.21 0.01
N GLN A 40 8.64 -5.45 0.32
CA GLN A 40 7.71 -6.57 0.44
C GLN A 40 6.71 -6.39 1.60
N SER A 41 7.18 -5.90 2.75
CA SER A 41 6.34 -5.63 3.91
C SER A 41 5.33 -4.52 3.62
N LEU A 42 5.77 -3.49 2.91
CA LEU A 42 4.91 -2.39 2.49
C LEU A 42 3.82 -2.86 1.52
N GLY A 43 4.15 -3.76 0.59
CA GLY A 43 3.15 -4.39 -0.30
C GLY A 43 2.14 -5.26 0.43
N LYS A 44 2.53 -5.92 1.53
CA LYS A 44 1.59 -6.64 2.41
C LYS A 44 0.65 -5.68 3.14
N LEU A 45 1.20 -4.59 3.71
CA LEU A 45 0.42 -3.56 4.39
C LEU A 45 -0.58 -2.89 3.44
N TRP A 46 -0.15 -2.57 2.21
CA TRP A 46 -1.01 -2.03 1.16
C TRP A 46 -2.20 -2.93 0.86
N ARG A 47 -1.96 -4.23 0.60
CA ARG A 47 -3.03 -5.20 0.32
C ARG A 47 -3.99 -5.36 1.51
N SER A 48 -3.48 -5.43 2.73
CA SER A 48 -4.29 -5.50 3.94
C SER A 48 -5.18 -4.25 4.10
N TYR A 49 -4.61 -3.06 3.86
CA TYR A 49 -5.36 -1.81 3.91
C TYR A 49 -6.45 -1.74 2.83
N LYS A 50 -6.16 -2.16 1.59
CA LYS A 50 -7.15 -2.25 0.50
C LYS A 50 -8.29 -3.19 0.86
N SER A 51 -7.99 -4.35 1.45
CA SER A 51 -9.01 -5.31 1.93
C SER A 51 -9.92 -4.68 2.98
N ARG A 52 -9.32 -4.06 4.01
CA ARG A 52 -10.08 -3.39 5.08
C ARG A 52 -10.94 -2.23 4.55
N LEU A 53 -10.45 -1.48 3.57
CA LEU A 53 -11.23 -0.43 2.90
C LEU A 53 -12.43 -1.01 2.16
N ARG A 54 -12.25 -2.11 1.42
CA ARG A 54 -13.33 -2.80 0.72
C ARG A 54 -14.38 -3.30 1.71
N GLU A 55 -13.98 -3.97 2.79
CA GLU A 55 -14.91 -4.40 3.86
C GLU A 55 -15.72 -3.24 4.44
N LYS A 56 -15.06 -2.09 4.71
CA LYS A 56 -15.76 -0.89 5.20
C LYS A 56 -16.77 -0.36 4.19
N ILE A 57 -16.41 -0.32 2.91
CA ILE A 57 -17.31 0.12 1.84
C ILE A 57 -18.52 -0.81 1.73
N ASP A 58 -18.31 -2.13 1.76
CA ASP A 58 -19.37 -3.13 1.64
C ASP A 58 -20.29 -3.14 2.88
N THR A 59 -19.73 -2.94 4.07
CA THR A 59 -20.49 -2.75 5.31
C THR A 59 -21.34 -1.47 5.26
N CYS A 60 -20.77 -0.36 4.76
CA CYS A 60 -21.47 0.92 4.63
C CYS A 60 -22.64 0.83 3.63
N LYS A 61 -22.43 0.19 2.48
CA LYS A 61 -23.49 -0.09 1.50
C LYS A 61 -24.62 -0.97 2.06
N SER A 62 -24.33 -1.80 3.06
CA SER A 62 -25.33 -2.67 3.69
C SER A 62 -26.19 -1.91 4.72
N GLN A 63 -25.66 -0.85 5.32
CA GLN A 63 -26.39 0.02 6.26
C GLN A 63 -27.32 1.02 5.55
N GLU A 64 -27.02 1.40 4.30
CA GLU A 64 -27.86 2.31 3.50
C GLU A 64 -29.12 1.64 2.91
N LYS A 65 -29.21 0.30 3.00
CA LYS A 65 -30.33 -0.50 2.50
C LYS A 65 -31.37 -0.90 3.56
N LEU A 66 -31.26 -0.40 4.79
CA LEU A 66 -32.19 -0.67 5.89
C LEU A 66 -33.01 0.56 6.26
#